data_AF-A0AAD7GCZ2-F1
#
_entry.id   AF-A0AAD7GCZ2-F1
#
_cell.length_a   1.000
_cell.length_b   1.000
_cell.length_c   1.000
_cell.angle_alpha   90.00
_cell.angle_beta   90.00
_cell.angle_gamma   90.00
#
_symmetry.space_group_name_H-M   'P 1'
#
loop_
_entity.id
_entity.type
_entity.pdbx_description
1 polymer ?
#
loop_
_entity_poly.entity_id
_entity_poly.type
_entity_poly.pdbx_seq_one_letter_code
_entity_poly.pdbx_strand_id
1 'polypeptide(L)' 'MTHTPNGDSGIGDFGMKGIQTFLRDHTCGEVCRALGLNDSVELRAPVVEQESEKSLSRQNSQSPVGSQVVPQS' A
#
# COMPACT_ATOMS: atom_id res chain seq x y z
N MET A 1 5.02 15.96 7.23
CA MET A 1 4.64 15.26 5.98
C MET A 1 3.13 15.15 5.98
N THR A 2 2.51 15.29 4.80
CA THR A 2 1.06 15.25 4.64
C THR A 2 0.69 13.94 3.96
N HIS A 3 -0.31 13.25 4.48
CA HIS A 3 -0.91 12.09 3.83
C HIS A 3 -2.35 12.41 3.44
N THR A 4 -2.70 12.12 2.20
CA THR A 4 -4.08 12.25 1.70
C THR A 4 -4.64 10.86 1.43
N PRO A 5 -5.97 10.69 1.36
CA PRO A 5 -6.53 9.39 0.97
C PRO A 5 -6.04 8.89 -0.39
N ASN A 6 -5.77 9.81 -1.32
CA ASN A 6 -5.39 9.50 -2.71
C ASN A 6 -3.88 9.51 -2.97
N GLY A 7 -3.05 9.92 -2.02
CA GLY A 7 -1.59 9.96 -2.22
C GLY A 7 -1.12 11.11 -3.11
N ASP A 8 -1.85 12.22 -3.18
CA ASP A 8 -1.64 13.29 -4.16
C ASP A 8 -0.82 14.50 -3.65
N SER A 9 -0.36 14.48 -2.40
CA SER A 9 0.41 15.58 -1.80
C SER A 9 1.91 15.56 -2.09
N GLY A 10 2.40 14.62 -2.90
CA GLY A 10 3.78 14.55 -3.40
C GLY A 10 4.55 13.29 -2.99
N ILE A 11 5.87 13.28 -3.19
CA ILE A 11 6.74 12.08 -3.08
C ILE A 11 6.70 11.43 -1.68
N GLY A 12 6.38 12.20 -0.63
CA GLY A 12 6.25 11.70 0.75
C GLY A 12 4.83 11.27 1.14
N ASP A 13 3.87 11.29 0.22
CA ASP A 13 2.49 10.94 0.50
C ASP A 13 2.24 9.43 0.28
N PHE A 14 2.31 8.66 1.37
CA PHE A 14 2.00 7.23 1.35
C PHE A 14 0.49 6.91 1.36
N GLY A 15 -0.36 7.89 1.09
CA GLY A 15 -1.79 7.67 0.94
C GLY A 15 -2.44 7.15 2.22
N MET A 16 -3.44 6.28 2.03
CA MET A 16 -4.07 5.50 3.09
C MET A 16 -3.09 4.66 3.93
N LYS A 17 -2.00 4.17 3.34
CA LYS A 17 -0.99 3.40 4.08
C LYS A 17 -0.27 4.28 5.11
N GLY A 18 0.03 5.54 4.76
CA GLY A 18 0.60 6.52 5.69
C GLY A 18 -0.37 6.84 6.83
N ILE A 19 -1.64 7.08 6.51
CA ILE A 19 -2.70 7.33 7.49
C ILE A 19 -2.85 6.16 8.46
N GLN A 20 -2.94 4.92 7.96
CA GLN A 20 -3.05 3.73 8.82
C GLN A 20 -1.82 3.53 9.71
N THR A 21 -0.62 3.80 9.19
CA THR A 21 0.62 3.73 9.97
C THR A 21 0.58 4.74 11.12
N PHE A 22 0.15 5.97 10.87
CA PHE A 22 -0.05 6.98 11.91
C PHE A 22 -1.07 6.50 12.97
N LEU A 23 -2.23 5.99 12.54
CA LEU A 23 -3.26 5.51 13.47
C LEU A 23 -2.80 4.35 14.36
N ARG A 24 -2.03 3.42 13.81
CA ARG A 24 -1.48 2.28 14.55
C ARG A 24 -0.45 2.70 15.60
N ASP A 25 0.42 3.64 15.22
CA ASP A 25 1.60 3.97 16.02
C ASP A 25 1.39 5.20 16.93
N HIS A 26 0.30 5.97 16.72
CA HIS A 26 -0.04 7.14 17.52
C HIS A 26 -0.66 6.76 18.87
N THR A 27 -0.12 7.30 19.96
CA THR A 27 -0.74 7.29 21.28
C THR A 27 -1.02 8.73 21.73
N CYS A 28 -2.25 9.02 22.14
CA CYS A 28 -2.63 10.35 22.62
C CYS A 28 -1.83 10.76 23.86
N GLY A 29 -1.00 11.80 23.70
CA GLY A 29 -0.28 12.46 24.79
C GLY A 29 -1.11 13.55 25.48
N GLU A 30 -0.47 14.28 26.40
CA GLU A 30 -1.11 15.36 27.17
C GLU A 30 -1.70 16.46 26.28
N VAL A 31 -1.02 16.83 25.20
CA VAL A 31 -1.49 17.86 24.26
C VAL A 31 -2.77 17.42 23.56
N CYS A 32 -2.84 16.19 23.07
CA CYS A 32 -4.05 15.65 22.43
C CYS A 32 -5.25 15.68 23.39
N ARG A 33 -5.02 15.37 24.67
CA ARG A 33 -6.06 15.39 25.72
C ARG A 33 -6.47 16.80 26.10
N ALA A 34 -5.52 17.72 26.25
CA ALA A 34 -5.80 19.12 26.53
C ALA A 34 -6.60 19.77 25.40
N LEU A 35 -6.43 19.31 24.16
CA LEU A 35 -7.20 19.73 22.99
C LEU A 35 -8.51 18.94 22.80
N GLY A 36 -8.82 17.95 23.65
CA GLY A 36 -10.04 17.15 23.57
C GLY A 36 -10.14 16.20 22.36
N LEU A 37 -9.00 15.93 21.69
CA LEU A 37 -8.94 15.11 20.48
C LEU A 37 -9.04 13.61 20.76
N ASN A 38 -8.83 13.19 22.01
CA ASN A 38 -8.93 11.80 22.45
C ASN A 38 -10.37 11.29 22.59
N ASP A 39 -11.33 12.18 22.90
CA ASP A 39 -12.71 11.78 23.22
C ASP A 39 -13.71 12.18 22.13
N SER A 40 -13.38 13.21 21.34
CA SER A 40 -14.29 13.79 20.34
C SER A 40 -14.00 13.35 18.91
N VAL A 41 -12.84 12.72 18.67
CA VAL A 41 -12.39 12.32 17.33
C VAL A 41 -12.04 10.85 17.36
N GLU A 42 -12.94 10.02 16.82
CA GLU A 42 -12.60 8.63 16.53
C GLU A 42 -11.58 8.63 15.39
N LEU A 43 -10.31 8.39 15.74
CA LEU A 43 -9.19 8.29 14.81
C LEU A 43 -9.34 6.99 13.99
N ARG A 44 -10.22 7.02 12.97
CA ARG A 44 -10.48 5.92 12.06
C ARG A 44 -9.96 6.21 10.67
N ALA A 45 -9.41 5.18 10.02
CA ALA A 45 -9.05 5.28 8.62
C ALA A 45 -10.33 5.45 7.78
N PRO A 46 -10.35 6.35 6.77
CA PRO A 46 -11.44 6.38 5.81
C PRO A 46 -11.60 5.00 5.15
N VAL A 47 -12.84 4.52 5.03
CA VAL A 47 -13.16 3.25 4.37
C VAL A 47 -12.98 3.46 2.88
N VAL A 48 -11.81 3.10 2.35
CA VAL A 48 -11.56 3.09 0.91
C VAL A 48 -11.75 1.64 0.46
N GLU A 49 -12.83 1.37 -0.28
CA GLU A 49 -13.02 0.09 -0.95
C GLU A 49 -11.77 -0.20 -1.80
N GLN A 50 -11.04 -1.22 -1.39
CA GLN A 50 -9.83 -1.67 -2.05
C GLN A 50 -10.25 -2.46 -3.30
N GLU A 51 -10.29 -1.82 -4.46
CA GLU A 51 -10.21 -2.59 -5.71
C GLU A 51 -8.82 -3.22 -5.77
N SER A 52 -8.79 -4.54 -5.64
CA SER A 52 -7.61 -5.38 -5.72
C SER A 52 -6.96 -5.20 -7.10
N GLU A 53 -5.87 -4.44 -7.16
CA GLU A 53 -5.01 -4.41 -8.34
C GLU A 53 -4.34 -5.77 -8.53
N LYS A 54 -4.99 -6.59 -9.34
CA LYS A 54 -4.52 -7.85 -9.87
C LYS A 54 -3.63 -7.56 -11.09
N SER A 55 -2.42 -8.14 -11.10
CA SER A 55 -1.47 -8.29 -12.23
C SER A 55 -0.55 -7.08 -12.43
N LEU A 56 0.76 -7.21 -12.71
CA LEU A 56 1.40 -8.15 -13.62
C LEU A 56 2.63 -8.85 -13.00
N SER A 57 2.52 -10.17 -12.88
CA SER A 57 3.68 -11.08 -12.84
C SER A 57 4.24 -11.19 -14.26
N ARG A 58 5.41 -10.60 -14.54
CA ARG A 58 6.18 -10.91 -15.76
C ARG A 58 6.79 -12.31 -15.62
N GLN A 59 6.07 -13.32 -16.10
CA GLN A 59 6.63 -14.65 -16.32
C GLN A 59 7.51 -14.59 -17.57
N ASN A 60 8.83 -14.48 -17.37
CA ASN A 60 9.79 -14.76 -18.43
C ASN A 60 10.01 -16.28 -18.48
N SER A 61 9.15 -16.97 -19.24
CA SER A 61 9.29 -18.38 -19.58
C SER A 61 9.98 -18.49 -20.94
N GLN A 62 11.31 -18.41 -20.96
CA GLN A 62 12.08 -18.85 -22.13
C GLN A 62 12.43 -20.32 -21.94
N SER A 63 11.61 -21.18 -22.55
CA SER A 63 11.77 -22.63 -22.57
C SER A 63 13.06 -23.07 -23.29
N PRO A 64 13.62 -24.25 -22.94
CA PRO A 64 14.86 -24.76 -23.52
C PRO A 64 14.60 -25.24 -24.96
N VAL A 65 15.47 -24.86 -25.90
CA VAL A 65 15.49 -25.46 -27.24
C VAL A 65 15.87 -26.94 -27.11
N GLY A 66 14.88 -27.81 -27.31
CA GLY A 66 15.09 -29.24 -27.47
C GLY A 66 15.78 -29.51 -28.80
N SER A 67 17.04 -29.95 -28.73
CA SER A 67 17.69 -30.68 -29.82
C SER A 67 17.31 -32.15 -29.71
N GLN A 68 16.45 -32.64 -30.60
CA GLN A 68 16.38 -34.06 -30.90
C GLN A 68 16.01 -34.31 -32.37
N VAL A 69 17.05 -34.74 -33.11
CA VAL A 69 17.16 -35.84 -34.09
C VAL A 69 16.15 -35.96 -35.25
N VAL A 70 16.70 -36.13 -36.47
CA VAL A 70 16.33 -37.23 -37.39
C VAL A 70 17.51 -37.59 -38.34
N PRO A 71 17.61 -38.84 -38.83
CA PRO A 71 18.75 -39.40 -39.56
C PRO A 71 18.58 -39.40 -41.09
N GLN A 72 19.69 -39.52 -41.82
CA GLN A 72 19.81 -39.96 -43.24
C GLN A 72 21.22 -40.57 -43.37
N SER A 73 21.54 -41.61 -44.13
CA SER A 73 20.84 -42.68 -44.88
C SER A 73 21.95 -43.69 -45.21
#